data_AF-A0A975GH67-F1
#
_entry.id   AF-A0A975GH67-F1
#
_cell.length_a   1.000
_cell.length_b   1.000
_cell.length_c   1.000
_cell.angle_alpha   90.00
_cell.angle_beta   90.00
_cell.angle_gamma   90.00
#
_symmetry.space_group_name_H-M   'P 1'
#
loop_
_entity.id
_entity.type
_entity.pdbx_description
1 polymer ?
#
loop_
_entity_poly.entity_id
_entity_poly.type
_entity_poly.pdbx_seq_one_letter_code
_entity_poly.pdbx_strand_id
1 'polypeptide(L)'
;MKYVEIIADSGSSETIFAIAKKAKAQDFRLGSAGNDNMRQIRVLVSDDKLQLLLDTLQNILGAQPTARIIVLPVESSLPKPDDEKREKEDSAVAAREALYEGVEKSARLDLNFAVLVILSTLVAAIGMIENNVAVVIGAMVIAPLLGPNLALSFGTALGDINLMRKSAQTLFAGLILAVGMSVVLGAFWPQALTSTELLARTEAGMDSVALALASGAAAALSLTTGLSSVLVGVMVAVALLPPAATLGLMLGDGNISLAIGAGLLLAINIVCVNLSSKIVFFVKGIRPRTWLEKEKAKRAMVIYVLGWCITLLILIFFIYMRHQ
;
A
#
# COMPACT_ATOMS: atom_id res chain seq x y z
N MET A 1 15.84 13.10 -14.51
CA MET A 1 16.84 13.36 -15.58
C MET A 1 17.09 12.07 -16.33
N LYS A 2 17.35 12.15 -17.64
CA LYS A 2 17.65 10.99 -18.47
C LYS A 2 18.94 11.22 -19.25
N TYR A 3 19.75 10.17 -19.30
CA TYR A 3 20.95 10.12 -20.10
C TYR A 3 20.60 9.43 -21.40
N VAL A 4 20.67 10.18 -22.50
CA VAL A 4 20.35 9.67 -23.84
C VAL A 4 21.66 9.46 -24.57
N GLU A 5 21.94 8.21 -24.88
CA GLU A 5 23.07 7.80 -25.70
C GLU A 5 22.59 7.51 -27.11
N ILE A 6 23.19 8.19 -28.09
CA ILE A 6 22.83 8.12 -29.50
C ILE A 6 24.05 7.62 -30.24
N ILE A 7 23.92 6.51 -30.94
CA ILE A 7 24.94 5.95 -31.81
C ILE A 7 24.43 6.17 -33.24
N ALA A 8 25.08 7.06 -33.99
CA ALA A 8 24.66 7.45 -35.33
C ALA A 8 25.88 7.70 -36.23
N ASP A 9 25.67 7.84 -37.55
CA ASP A 9 26.76 8.18 -38.47
C ASP A 9 27.43 9.51 -38.08
N SER A 10 28.75 9.58 -38.22
CA SER A 10 29.55 10.75 -37.84
C SER A 10 29.09 12.06 -38.51
N GLY A 11 28.50 12.00 -39.71
CA GLY A 11 27.93 13.14 -40.44
C GLY A 11 26.67 13.72 -39.80
N SER A 12 26.00 12.99 -38.91
CA SER A 12 24.78 13.45 -38.23
C SER A 12 25.06 14.27 -36.95
N SER A 13 26.34 14.44 -36.59
CA SER A 13 26.76 15.08 -35.33
C SER A 13 26.21 16.50 -35.15
N GLU A 14 26.29 17.33 -36.20
CA GLU A 14 25.82 18.72 -36.14
C GLU A 14 24.31 18.82 -36.02
N THR A 15 23.58 17.95 -36.73
CA THR A 15 22.13 17.89 -36.67
C THR A 15 21.68 17.49 -35.26
N ILE A 16 22.32 16.49 -34.66
CA ILE A 16 21.99 16.03 -33.30
C ILE A 16 22.31 17.11 -32.27
N PHE A 17 23.40 17.86 -32.45
CA PHE A 17 23.72 19.02 -31.60
C PHE A 17 22.65 20.11 -31.67
N ALA A 18 22.15 20.44 -32.87
CA ALA A 18 21.08 21.42 -33.04
C ALA A 18 19.77 20.97 -32.35
N ILE A 19 19.44 19.68 -32.42
CA ILE A 19 18.28 19.10 -31.73
C ILE A 19 18.46 19.18 -30.21
N ALA A 20 19.63 18.80 -29.69
CA ALA A 20 19.94 18.87 -28.27
C ALA A 20 19.83 20.31 -27.74
N LYS A 21 20.32 21.29 -28.52
CA LYS A 21 20.19 22.72 -28.19
C LYS A 21 18.74 23.18 -28.17
N LYS A 22 17.92 22.75 -29.15
CA LYS A 22 16.47 23.04 -29.20
C LYS A 22 15.72 22.42 -28.03
N ALA A 23 16.10 21.23 -27.61
CA ALA A 23 15.58 20.54 -26.43
C ALA A 23 16.06 21.14 -25.10
N LYS A 24 16.96 22.14 -25.13
CA LYS A 24 17.64 22.71 -23.96
C LYS A 24 18.34 21.61 -23.12
N ALA A 25 19.09 20.74 -23.78
CA ALA A 25 19.91 19.74 -23.10
C ALA A 25 20.87 20.40 -22.11
N GLN A 26 21.04 19.79 -20.94
CA GLN A 26 21.91 20.29 -19.88
C GLN A 26 23.38 19.97 -20.14
N ASP A 27 23.64 18.82 -20.76
CA ASP A 27 24.99 18.44 -21.22
C ASP A 27 24.91 17.76 -22.58
N PHE A 28 25.97 17.94 -23.37
CA PHE A 28 26.13 17.35 -24.69
C PHE A 28 27.60 17.00 -24.90
N ARG A 29 27.88 15.71 -25.13
CA ARG A 29 29.24 15.20 -25.32
C ARG A 29 29.33 14.34 -26.57
N LEU A 30 30.34 14.61 -27.38
CA LEU A 30 30.69 13.82 -28.57
C LEU A 30 31.79 12.84 -28.18
N GLY A 31 31.56 11.55 -28.45
CA GLY A 31 32.57 10.52 -28.41
C GLY A 31 33.43 10.50 -29.67
N SER A 32 34.51 9.73 -29.64
CA SER A 32 35.32 9.47 -30.85
C SER A 32 34.52 8.67 -31.87
N ALA A 33 34.82 8.86 -33.15
CA ALA A 33 34.27 8.02 -34.21
C ALA A 33 34.92 6.63 -34.14
N GLY A 34 34.11 5.57 -34.18
CA GLY A 34 34.57 4.19 -34.30
C GLY A 34 35.09 3.89 -35.71
N ASN A 35 35.74 2.74 -35.86
CA ASN A 35 36.23 2.25 -37.17
C ASN A 35 35.10 1.97 -38.17
N ASP A 36 33.85 1.94 -37.71
CA ASP A 36 32.61 1.73 -38.46
C ASP A 36 31.95 3.05 -38.91
N ASN A 37 32.65 4.19 -38.80
CA ASN A 37 32.15 5.55 -39.07
C ASN A 37 30.98 6.00 -38.17
N MET A 38 30.63 5.21 -37.16
CA MET A 38 29.61 5.55 -36.18
C MET A 38 30.23 6.37 -35.05
N ARG A 39 29.45 7.30 -34.51
CA ARG A 39 29.87 8.15 -33.38
C ARG A 39 28.85 8.03 -32.26
N GLN A 40 29.38 7.84 -31.05
CA GLN A 40 28.61 7.87 -29.81
C GLN A 40 28.40 9.33 -29.39
N ILE A 41 27.17 9.72 -29.13
CA ILE A 41 26.77 11.06 -28.72
C ILE A 41 25.94 10.94 -27.45
N ARG A 42 26.31 11.69 -26.43
CA ARG A 42 25.69 11.60 -25.10
C ARG A 42 25.02 12.92 -24.78
N VAL A 43 23.74 12.86 -24.43
CA VAL A 43 22.91 14.02 -24.15
C VAL A 43 22.26 13.83 -22.79
N LEU A 44 22.41 14.82 -21.92
CA LEU A 44 21.73 14.85 -20.63
C LEU A 44 20.54 15.80 -20.73
N VAL A 45 19.33 15.27 -20.49
CA VAL A 45 18.08 16.01 -20.70
C VAL A 45 17.11 15.81 -19.54
N SER A 46 16.30 16.83 -19.27
CA SER A 46 15.21 16.77 -18.30
C SER A 46 14.05 15.90 -18.80
N ASP A 47 13.32 15.27 -17.89
CA ASP A 47 12.25 14.31 -18.23
C ASP A 47 11.13 14.97 -19.04
N ASP A 48 10.83 16.24 -18.80
CA ASP A 48 9.84 17.03 -19.56
C ASP A 48 10.25 17.32 -21.01
N LYS A 49 11.54 17.22 -21.31
CA LYS A 49 12.12 17.49 -22.62
C LYS A 49 12.50 16.21 -23.37
N LEU A 50 12.53 15.06 -22.68
CA LEU A 50 12.92 13.78 -23.27
C LEU A 50 12.06 13.43 -24.48
N GLN A 51 10.74 13.55 -24.36
CA GLN A 51 9.84 13.10 -25.43
C GLN A 51 10.02 13.94 -26.70
N LEU A 52 10.15 15.26 -26.56
CA LEU A 52 10.47 16.17 -27.67
C LEU A 52 11.81 15.81 -28.34
N LEU A 53 12.83 15.45 -27.53
CA LEU A 53 14.13 15.01 -28.04
C LEU A 53 13.99 13.69 -28.81
N LEU A 54 13.30 12.69 -28.26
CA LEU A 54 13.11 11.38 -28.88
C LEU A 54 12.32 11.49 -30.19
N ASP A 55 11.22 12.22 -30.22
CA ASP A 55 10.40 12.40 -31.44
C ASP A 55 11.23 13.05 -32.55
N THR A 56 12.06 14.04 -32.21
CA THR A 56 12.91 14.73 -33.20
C THR A 56 14.05 13.83 -33.69
N LEU A 57 14.66 13.06 -32.79
CA LEU A 57 15.72 12.11 -33.15
C LEU A 57 15.19 10.95 -34.00
N GLN A 58 14.02 10.39 -33.67
CA GLN A 58 13.41 9.31 -34.45
C GLN A 58 13.04 9.76 -35.87
N ASN A 59 12.54 10.98 -36.03
CA ASN A 59 12.22 11.51 -37.36
C ASN A 59 13.45 11.67 -38.27
N ILE A 60 14.61 11.99 -37.71
CA ILE A 60 15.84 12.26 -38.47
C ILE A 60 16.70 11.01 -38.63
N LEU A 61 16.84 10.21 -37.56
CA LEU A 61 17.66 9.01 -37.52
C LEU A 61 16.89 7.75 -37.95
N GLY A 62 15.56 7.81 -38.07
CA GLY A 62 14.74 6.67 -38.52
C GLY A 62 15.09 6.18 -39.93
N ALA A 63 15.75 7.01 -40.74
CA ALA A 63 16.29 6.62 -42.05
C ALA A 63 17.62 5.83 -41.96
N GLN A 64 18.27 5.78 -40.80
CA GLN A 64 19.54 5.07 -40.59
C GLN A 64 19.29 3.74 -39.85
N PRO A 65 19.37 2.58 -40.51
CA PRO A 65 19.06 1.29 -39.89
C PRO A 65 20.06 0.88 -38.79
N THR A 66 21.24 1.49 -38.75
CA THR A 66 22.28 1.25 -37.76
C THR A 66 22.22 2.22 -36.57
N ALA A 67 21.36 3.23 -36.61
CA ALA A 67 21.26 4.20 -35.54
C ALA A 67 20.57 3.59 -34.31
N ARG A 68 21.12 3.87 -33.12
CA ARG A 68 20.56 3.43 -31.85
C ARG A 68 20.38 4.61 -30.92
N ILE A 69 19.25 4.65 -30.23
CA ILE A 69 18.95 5.62 -29.18
C ILE A 69 18.69 4.82 -27.92
N ILE A 70 19.52 5.00 -26.91
CA ILE A 70 19.45 4.32 -25.62
C ILE A 70 19.13 5.37 -24.57
N VAL A 71 18.10 5.12 -23.76
CA VAL A 71 17.68 6.02 -22.69
C VAL A 71 17.97 5.34 -21.35
N LEU A 72 18.86 5.95 -20.57
CA LEU A 72 19.28 5.46 -19.27
C LEU A 72 18.73 6.39 -18.18
N PRO A 73 18.16 5.85 -17.09
CA PRO A 73 17.82 6.65 -15.92
C PRO A 73 19.10 7.17 -15.26
N VAL A 74 19.10 8.44 -14.87
CA VAL A 74 20.18 9.02 -14.06
C VAL A 74 19.72 9.04 -12.61
N GLU A 75 20.38 8.26 -11.76
CA GLU A 75 20.08 8.21 -10.32
C GLU A 75 20.56 9.47 -9.60
N SER A 76 21.72 10.01 -9.99
CA SER A 76 22.25 11.27 -9.48
C SER A 76 23.22 11.91 -10.47
N SER A 77 23.31 13.25 -10.46
CA SER A 77 24.30 14.02 -11.21
C SER A 77 24.80 15.17 -10.34
N LEU A 78 26.11 15.43 -10.36
CA LEU A 78 26.72 16.59 -9.70
C LEU A 78 27.36 17.49 -10.76
N PRO A 79 27.17 18.83 -10.71
CA PRO A 79 26.37 19.56 -9.71
C PRO A 79 24.87 19.30 -9.83
N LYS A 80 24.15 19.35 -8.71
CA LYS A 80 22.69 19.19 -8.70
C LYS A 80 22.07 20.40 -9.42
N PRO A 81 21.24 20.20 -10.46
CA PRO A 81 20.45 21.30 -11.02
C PRO A 81 19.47 21.84 -9.98
N ASP A 82 19.16 23.14 -10.02
CA ASP A 82 18.38 23.93 -9.02
C ASP A 82 16.91 23.46 -8.77
N ASP A 83 16.51 22.28 -9.23
CA ASP A 83 15.14 21.78 -9.13
C ASP A 83 14.90 20.98 -7.83
N GLU A 84 15.03 21.63 -6.66
CA GLU A 84 14.69 21.05 -5.34
C GLU A 84 13.25 20.51 -5.25
N LYS A 85 12.34 20.98 -6.12
CA LYS A 85 10.95 20.53 -6.20
C LYS A 85 10.79 19.19 -6.94
N ARG A 86 11.68 18.86 -7.89
CA ARG A 86 11.63 17.62 -8.67
C ARG A 86 12.23 16.43 -7.92
N GLU A 87 13.27 16.61 -7.11
CA GLU A 87 13.81 15.51 -6.27
C GLU A 87 12.75 14.94 -5.30
N LYS A 88 11.91 15.80 -4.72
CA LYS A 88 10.79 15.36 -3.86
C LYS A 88 9.68 14.67 -4.66
N GLU A 89 9.39 15.10 -5.89
CA GLU A 89 8.38 14.46 -6.74
C GLU A 89 8.88 13.12 -7.28
N ASP A 90 10.10 13.02 -7.81
CA ASP A 90 10.67 11.78 -8.36
C ASP A 90 10.91 10.72 -7.27
N SER A 91 11.39 11.14 -6.08
CA SER A 91 11.51 10.25 -4.92
C SER A 91 10.14 9.80 -4.39
N ALA A 92 9.14 10.70 -4.35
CA ALA A 92 7.78 10.34 -3.94
C ALA A 92 7.10 9.40 -4.96
N VAL A 93 7.39 9.55 -6.27
CA VAL A 93 6.88 8.66 -7.32
C VAL A 93 7.53 7.29 -7.22
N ALA A 94 8.85 7.21 -7.08
CA ALA A 94 9.57 5.93 -6.92
C ALA A 94 9.15 5.20 -5.63
N ALA A 95 9.04 5.93 -4.50
CA ALA A 95 8.53 5.37 -3.25
C ALA A 95 7.09 4.88 -3.39
N ARG A 96 6.24 5.62 -4.12
CA ARG A 96 4.87 5.19 -4.41
C ARG A 96 4.81 3.93 -5.26
N GLU A 97 5.63 3.81 -6.30
CA GLU A 97 5.62 2.62 -7.18
C GLU A 97 6.09 1.37 -6.43
N ALA A 98 7.15 1.47 -5.63
CA ALA A 98 7.62 0.40 -4.77
C ALA A 98 6.54 -0.02 -3.74
N LEU A 99 5.84 0.97 -3.15
CA LEU A 99 4.69 0.72 -2.27
C LEU A 99 3.54 0.04 -3.01
N TYR A 100 3.19 0.52 -4.20
CA TYR A 100 2.09 -0.01 -4.98
C TYR A 100 2.33 -1.48 -5.33
N GLU A 101 3.54 -1.84 -5.77
CA GLU A 101 3.85 -3.23 -6.11
C GLU A 101 3.76 -4.17 -4.89
N GLY A 102 4.28 -3.75 -3.73
CA GLY A 102 4.20 -4.53 -2.49
C GLY A 102 2.76 -4.69 -1.98
N VAL A 103 1.98 -3.63 -2.08
CA VAL A 103 0.59 -3.58 -1.63
C VAL A 103 -0.34 -4.34 -2.58
N GLU A 104 -0.14 -4.26 -3.89
CA GLU A 104 -0.95 -4.97 -4.88
C GLU A 104 -0.80 -6.49 -4.76
N LYS A 105 0.43 -6.99 -4.54
CA LYS A 105 0.66 -8.42 -4.27
C LYS A 105 -0.12 -8.88 -3.04
N SER A 106 -0.13 -8.05 -2.00
CA SER A 106 -0.82 -8.32 -0.73
C SER A 106 -2.35 -8.24 -0.82
N ALA A 107 -2.90 -7.67 -1.90
CA ALA A 107 -4.34 -7.54 -2.13
C ALA A 107 -4.95 -8.74 -2.87
N ARG A 108 -4.15 -9.70 -3.33
CA ARG A 108 -4.63 -10.84 -4.13
C ARG A 108 -5.18 -11.94 -3.22
N LEU A 109 -6.38 -12.40 -3.55
CA LEU A 109 -6.94 -13.62 -2.98
C LEU A 109 -6.30 -14.80 -3.69
N ASP A 110 -5.46 -15.56 -2.98
CA ASP A 110 -4.90 -16.81 -3.46
C ASP A 110 -5.08 -17.95 -2.43
N LEU A 111 -4.73 -19.17 -2.82
CA LEU A 111 -4.85 -20.35 -1.96
C LEU A 111 -3.94 -20.25 -0.73
N ASN A 112 -2.76 -19.65 -0.87
CA ASN A 112 -1.83 -19.49 0.24
C ASN A 112 -2.42 -18.57 1.31
N PHE A 113 -3.01 -17.45 0.90
CA PHE A 113 -3.75 -16.54 1.76
C PHE A 113 -4.86 -17.27 2.52
N ALA A 114 -5.70 -18.04 1.82
CA ALA A 114 -6.80 -18.78 2.45
C ALA A 114 -6.28 -19.80 3.48
N VAL A 115 -5.23 -20.56 3.14
CA VAL A 115 -4.61 -21.53 4.05
C VAL A 115 -4.01 -20.85 5.27
N LEU A 116 -3.27 -19.75 5.09
CA LEU A 116 -2.69 -19.00 6.20
C LEU A 116 -3.76 -18.39 7.11
N VAL A 117 -4.87 -17.91 6.56
CA VAL A 117 -6.03 -17.46 7.36
C VAL A 117 -6.58 -18.62 8.19
N ILE A 118 -6.85 -19.78 7.60
CA ILE A 118 -7.38 -20.94 8.33
C ILE A 118 -6.44 -21.38 9.44
N LEU A 119 -5.14 -21.51 9.15
CA LEU A 119 -4.13 -21.94 10.13
C LEU A 119 -3.97 -20.91 11.25
N SER A 120 -3.85 -19.62 10.93
CA SER A 120 -3.73 -18.58 11.94
C SER A 120 -5.00 -18.46 12.79
N THR A 121 -6.20 -18.60 12.21
CA THR A 121 -7.45 -18.63 12.96
C THR A 121 -7.52 -19.82 13.92
N LEU A 122 -7.09 -21.02 13.50
CA LEU A 122 -7.05 -22.20 14.37
C LEU A 122 -6.11 -21.97 15.56
N VAL A 123 -4.90 -21.47 15.30
CA VAL A 123 -3.91 -21.18 16.35
C VAL A 123 -4.40 -20.07 17.28
N ALA A 124 -5.02 -19.01 16.74
CA ALA A 124 -5.59 -17.93 17.52
C ALA A 124 -6.74 -18.41 18.41
N ALA A 125 -7.65 -19.23 17.89
CA ALA A 125 -8.77 -19.77 18.64
C ALA A 125 -8.28 -20.62 19.81
N ILE A 126 -7.37 -21.58 19.56
CA ILE A 126 -6.78 -22.40 20.62
C ILE A 126 -6.03 -21.54 21.63
N GLY A 127 -5.20 -20.60 21.16
CA GLY A 127 -4.46 -19.69 22.03
C GLY A 127 -5.35 -18.87 22.94
N MET A 128 -6.48 -18.36 22.44
CA MET A 128 -7.44 -17.60 23.26
C MET A 128 -8.18 -18.49 24.25
N ILE A 129 -8.58 -19.70 23.84
CA ILE A 129 -9.26 -20.66 24.72
C ILE A 129 -8.35 -21.06 25.88
N GLU A 130 -7.08 -21.34 25.59
CA GLU A 130 -6.07 -21.74 26.57
C GLU A 130 -5.46 -20.56 27.36
N ASN A 131 -5.97 -19.32 27.19
CA ASN A 131 -5.40 -18.11 27.79
C ASN A 131 -3.88 -17.92 27.52
N ASN A 132 -3.41 -18.32 26.35
CA ASN A 132 -2.00 -18.24 25.98
C ASN A 132 -1.73 -17.08 25.02
N VAL A 133 -1.40 -15.93 25.61
CA VAL A 133 -1.07 -14.69 24.87
C VAL A 133 0.05 -14.89 23.86
N ALA A 134 1.08 -15.69 24.17
CA ALA A 134 2.19 -15.92 23.27
C ALA A 134 1.77 -16.65 21.99
N VAL A 135 0.88 -17.65 22.12
CA VAL A 135 0.30 -18.38 20.97
C VAL A 135 -0.60 -17.46 20.15
N VAL A 136 -1.39 -16.62 20.82
CA VAL A 136 -2.24 -15.61 20.17
C VAL A 136 -1.40 -14.62 19.35
N ILE A 137 -0.28 -14.14 19.91
CA ILE A 137 0.68 -13.30 19.17
C ILE A 137 1.30 -14.05 18.00
N GLY A 138 1.68 -15.32 18.19
CA GLY A 138 2.18 -16.18 17.10
C GLY A 138 1.19 -16.30 15.94
N ALA A 139 -0.11 -16.45 16.24
CA ALA A 139 -1.16 -16.48 15.22
C ALA A 139 -1.28 -15.15 14.46
N MET A 140 -1.14 -14.01 15.14
CA MET A 140 -1.16 -12.68 14.52
C MET A 140 0.01 -12.50 13.54
N VAL A 141 1.19 -13.05 13.81
CA VAL A 141 2.35 -13.02 12.90
C VAL A 141 2.07 -13.76 11.60
N ILE A 142 1.33 -14.88 11.69
CA ILE A 142 1.01 -15.75 10.55
C ILE A 142 -0.10 -15.15 9.68
N ALA A 143 -1.06 -14.44 10.29
CA ALA A 143 -2.27 -14.00 9.61
C ALA A 143 -2.01 -12.91 8.54
N PRO A 144 -2.36 -13.17 7.27
CA PRO A 144 -2.09 -12.23 6.18
C PRO A 144 -3.14 -11.11 6.04
N LEU A 145 -3.98 -10.87 7.05
CA LEU A 145 -5.10 -9.91 6.99
C LEU A 145 -4.65 -8.44 6.92
N LEU A 146 -3.42 -8.15 7.36
CA LEU A 146 -2.81 -6.82 7.26
C LEU A 146 -2.74 -6.33 5.80
N GLY A 147 -2.26 -7.19 4.91
CA GLY A 147 -1.95 -6.85 3.53
C GLY A 147 -3.13 -6.25 2.78
N PRO A 148 -4.27 -6.97 2.70
CA PRO A 148 -5.49 -6.46 2.09
C PRO A 148 -6.04 -5.19 2.77
N ASN A 149 -5.93 -5.07 4.09
CA ASN A 149 -6.42 -3.88 4.80
C ASN A 149 -5.58 -2.62 4.49
N LEU A 150 -4.26 -2.76 4.47
CA LEU A 150 -3.36 -1.69 4.04
C LEU A 150 -3.54 -1.35 2.56
N ALA A 151 -3.79 -2.36 1.72
CA ALA A 151 -4.09 -2.16 0.31
C ALA A 151 -5.39 -1.42 0.06
N LEU A 152 -6.42 -1.68 0.87
CA LEU A 152 -7.65 -0.91 0.87
C LEU A 152 -7.38 0.55 1.24
N SER A 153 -6.65 0.78 2.33
CA SER A 153 -6.28 2.13 2.79
C SER A 153 -5.48 2.89 1.72
N PHE A 154 -4.48 2.24 1.13
CA PHE A 154 -3.63 2.81 0.10
C PHE A 154 -4.41 3.10 -1.19
N GLY A 155 -5.26 2.16 -1.64
CA GLY A 155 -6.19 2.37 -2.75
C GLY A 155 -7.10 3.57 -2.53
N THR A 156 -7.62 3.76 -1.31
CA THR A 156 -8.45 4.93 -0.99
C THR A 156 -7.67 6.26 -1.00
N ALA A 157 -6.37 6.22 -0.66
CA ALA A 157 -5.50 7.39 -0.70
C ALA A 157 -5.14 7.79 -2.14
N LEU A 158 -4.93 6.79 -3.01
CA LEU A 158 -4.64 7.00 -4.43
C LEU A 158 -5.90 7.26 -5.28
N GLY A 159 -7.10 6.91 -4.77
CA GLY A 159 -8.34 6.93 -5.55
C GLY A 159 -8.44 5.77 -6.55
N ASP A 160 -7.68 4.70 -6.37
CA ASP A 160 -7.65 3.53 -7.25
C ASP A 160 -8.79 2.57 -6.90
N ILE A 161 -9.91 2.71 -7.61
CA ILE A 161 -11.12 1.90 -7.36
C ILE A 161 -10.90 0.41 -7.60
N ASN A 162 -9.99 0.04 -8.51
CA ASN A 162 -9.70 -1.36 -8.80
C ASN A 162 -8.93 -2.01 -7.64
N LEU A 163 -7.90 -1.31 -7.13
CA LEU A 163 -7.17 -1.76 -5.96
C LEU A 163 -8.07 -1.80 -4.73
N MET A 164 -8.91 -0.78 -4.52
CA MET A 164 -9.90 -0.77 -3.43
C MET A 164 -10.82 -1.97 -3.48
N ARG A 165 -11.43 -2.27 -4.65
CA ARG A 165 -12.36 -3.38 -4.80
C ARG A 165 -11.69 -4.73 -4.56
N LYS A 166 -10.53 -4.96 -5.16
CA LYS A 166 -9.77 -6.21 -4.95
C LYS A 166 -9.39 -6.40 -3.49
N SER A 167 -8.84 -5.35 -2.87
CA SER A 167 -8.42 -5.38 -1.46
C SER A 167 -9.59 -5.61 -0.51
N ALA A 168 -10.73 -4.95 -0.74
CA ALA A 168 -11.95 -5.14 0.04
C ALA A 168 -12.50 -6.57 -0.11
N GLN A 169 -12.51 -7.12 -1.33
CA GLN A 169 -12.94 -8.50 -1.57
C GLN A 169 -12.04 -9.51 -0.85
N THR A 170 -10.72 -9.34 -0.93
CA THR A 170 -9.75 -10.22 -0.26
C THR A 170 -9.85 -10.12 1.25
N LEU A 171 -9.95 -8.90 1.80
CA LEU A 171 -10.13 -8.68 3.24
C LEU A 171 -11.43 -9.31 3.74
N PHE A 172 -12.54 -9.11 3.02
CA PHE A 172 -13.84 -9.64 3.38
C PHE A 172 -13.89 -11.17 3.28
N ALA A 173 -13.30 -11.76 2.25
CA ALA A 173 -13.18 -13.21 2.11
C ALA A 173 -12.33 -13.81 3.24
N GLY A 174 -11.19 -13.20 3.57
CA GLY A 174 -10.36 -13.62 4.70
C GLY A 174 -11.10 -13.51 6.04
N LEU A 175 -11.87 -12.45 6.23
CA LEU A 175 -12.66 -12.27 7.45
C LEU A 175 -13.78 -13.30 7.57
N ILE A 176 -14.51 -13.58 6.49
CA ILE A 176 -15.54 -14.63 6.46
C ILE A 176 -14.92 -16.00 6.75
N LEU A 177 -13.76 -16.31 6.17
CA LEU A 177 -13.07 -17.57 6.43
C LEU A 177 -12.67 -17.69 7.91
N ALA A 178 -12.09 -16.63 8.48
CA ALA A 178 -11.70 -16.61 9.89
C ALA A 178 -12.93 -16.76 10.81
N VAL A 179 -13.97 -15.95 10.62
CA VAL A 179 -15.19 -16.00 11.43
C VAL A 179 -15.87 -17.36 11.27
N GLY A 180 -16.05 -17.84 10.04
CA GLY A 180 -16.72 -19.11 9.75
C GLY A 180 -15.98 -20.31 10.35
N MET A 181 -14.65 -20.35 10.24
CA MET A 181 -13.84 -21.38 10.89
C MET A 181 -13.96 -21.31 12.42
N SER A 182 -13.93 -20.11 13.00
CA SER A 182 -14.11 -19.92 14.44
C SER A 182 -15.52 -20.27 14.92
N VAL A 183 -16.57 -20.07 14.12
CA VAL A 183 -17.93 -20.54 14.43
C VAL A 183 -17.96 -22.06 14.53
N VAL A 184 -17.36 -22.76 13.57
CA VAL A 184 -17.26 -24.22 13.61
C VAL A 184 -16.50 -24.66 14.86
N LEU A 185 -15.35 -24.05 15.15
CA LEU A 185 -14.57 -24.38 16.35
C LEU A 185 -15.36 -24.12 17.64
N GLY A 186 -16.06 -23.00 17.75
CA GLY A 186 -16.87 -22.65 18.93
C GLY A 186 -18.05 -23.61 19.13
N ALA A 187 -18.71 -24.03 18.05
CA ALA A 187 -19.84 -24.97 18.13
C ALA A 187 -19.44 -26.39 18.54
N PHE A 188 -18.22 -26.83 18.19
CA PHE A 188 -17.71 -28.17 18.53
C PHE A 188 -16.84 -28.18 19.79
N TRP A 189 -16.56 -27.02 20.41
CA TRP A 189 -15.73 -26.98 21.60
C TRP A 189 -16.51 -27.48 22.82
N PRO A 190 -15.96 -28.44 23.59
CA PRO A 190 -16.70 -29.11 24.65
C PRO A 190 -16.85 -28.30 25.95
N GLN A 191 -16.20 -27.14 26.05
CA GLN A 191 -16.11 -26.32 27.28
C GLN A 191 -16.61 -24.91 27.03
N ALA A 192 -17.18 -24.30 28.06
CA ALA A 192 -17.63 -22.90 28.01
C ALA A 192 -16.45 -21.96 27.73
N LEU A 193 -16.64 -21.04 26.77
CA LEU A 193 -15.61 -20.11 26.32
C LEU A 193 -15.49 -18.90 27.26
N THR A 194 -14.97 -19.12 28.47
CA THR A 194 -14.88 -18.11 29.54
C THR A 194 -13.46 -17.60 29.82
N SER A 195 -12.53 -17.86 28.89
CA SER A 195 -11.14 -17.46 29.05
C SER A 195 -10.99 -15.93 29.06
N THR A 196 -10.12 -15.41 29.94
CA THR A 196 -9.91 -13.96 30.11
C THR A 196 -9.44 -13.29 28.82
N GLU A 197 -8.55 -13.94 28.07
CA GLU A 197 -8.09 -13.42 26.78
C GLU A 197 -9.21 -13.30 25.76
N LEU A 198 -10.16 -14.22 25.78
CA LEU A 198 -11.29 -14.20 24.86
C LEU A 198 -12.31 -13.13 25.27
N LEU A 199 -12.66 -13.05 26.55
CA LEU A 199 -13.58 -12.04 27.08
C LEU A 199 -13.05 -10.62 26.88
N ALA A 200 -11.73 -10.41 27.02
CA ALA A 200 -11.09 -9.12 26.75
C ALA A 200 -11.23 -8.64 25.29
N ARG A 201 -11.63 -9.51 24.35
CA ARG A 201 -11.93 -9.15 22.96
C ARG A 201 -13.42 -8.97 22.68
N THR A 202 -14.27 -9.05 23.70
CA THR A 202 -15.73 -8.82 23.59
C THR A 202 -16.14 -7.44 24.08
N GLU A 203 -15.24 -6.71 24.72
CA GLU A 203 -15.47 -5.34 25.18
C GLU A 203 -14.76 -4.36 24.25
N ALA A 204 -15.55 -3.50 23.59
CA ALA A 204 -15.02 -2.38 22.84
C ALA A 204 -15.07 -1.12 23.72
N GLY A 205 -13.94 -0.43 23.84
CA GLY A 205 -13.82 0.81 24.61
C GLY A 205 -13.15 1.94 23.81
N MET A 206 -13.00 3.10 24.45
CA MET A 206 -12.29 4.25 23.84
C MET A 206 -10.78 4.01 23.72
N ASP A 207 -10.24 3.19 24.61
CA ASP A 207 -8.87 2.66 24.56
C ASP A 207 -8.62 1.86 23.26
N SER A 208 -9.61 1.07 22.83
CA SER A 208 -9.57 0.29 21.59
C SER A 208 -9.50 1.22 20.37
N VAL A 209 -10.26 2.32 20.37
CA VAL A 209 -10.22 3.34 19.32
C VAL A 209 -8.83 3.98 19.23
N ALA A 210 -8.29 4.41 20.37
CA ALA A 210 -6.97 5.04 20.43
C ALA A 210 -5.85 4.08 19.95
N LEU A 211 -5.88 2.84 20.41
CA LEU A 211 -4.91 1.81 20.03
C LEU A 211 -4.99 1.47 18.53
N ALA A 212 -6.20 1.36 17.97
CA ALA A 212 -6.39 1.09 16.55
C ALA A 212 -5.92 2.26 15.66
N LEU A 213 -6.16 3.51 16.07
CA LEU A 213 -5.64 4.69 15.37
C LEU A 213 -4.11 4.72 15.40
N ALA A 214 -3.49 4.48 16.55
CA ALA A 214 -2.03 4.44 16.68
C ALA A 214 -1.41 3.31 15.85
N SER A 215 -2.01 2.10 15.90
CA SER A 215 -1.56 0.94 15.12
C SER A 215 -1.67 1.19 13.62
N GLY A 216 -2.78 1.77 13.14
CA GLY A 216 -2.93 2.15 11.73
C GLY A 216 -1.93 3.21 11.28
N ALA A 217 -1.62 4.19 12.13
CA ALA A 217 -0.59 5.19 11.83
C ALA A 217 0.78 4.53 11.70
N ALA A 218 1.14 3.66 12.64
CA ALA A 218 2.39 2.90 12.62
C ALA A 218 2.49 2.03 11.37
N ALA A 219 1.40 1.37 10.96
CA ALA A 219 1.28 0.59 9.74
C ALA A 219 1.64 1.37 8.49
N ALA A 220 0.97 2.51 8.29
CA ALA A 220 1.24 3.38 7.15
C ALA A 220 2.63 4.03 7.23
N LEU A 221 3.11 4.38 8.42
CA LEU A 221 4.46 4.94 8.59
C LEU A 221 5.53 3.91 8.24
N SER A 222 5.41 2.66 8.71
CA SER A 222 6.36 1.59 8.41
C SER A 222 6.44 1.31 6.93
N LEU A 223 5.29 1.21 6.25
CA LEU A 223 5.26 1.08 4.79
C LEU A 223 6.01 2.24 4.13
N THR A 224 5.68 3.48 4.47
CA THR A 224 6.23 4.68 3.80
C THR A 224 7.70 4.98 4.11
N THR A 225 8.25 4.37 5.15
CA THR A 225 9.64 4.58 5.57
C THR A 225 10.55 3.38 5.30
N GLY A 226 9.99 2.27 4.80
CA GLY A 226 10.75 1.03 4.58
C GLY A 226 11.21 0.35 5.88
N LEU A 227 10.65 0.74 7.03
CA LEU A 227 10.91 0.06 8.31
C LEU A 227 10.33 -1.36 8.29
N SER A 228 10.98 -2.29 8.99
CA SER A 228 10.62 -3.71 9.02
C SER A 228 9.11 -3.95 9.13
N SER A 229 8.53 -4.44 8.04
CA SER A 229 7.09 -4.69 7.89
C SER A 229 6.56 -5.77 8.84
N VAL A 230 7.45 -6.59 9.40
CA VAL A 230 7.08 -7.72 10.27
C VAL A 230 6.58 -7.23 11.62
N LEU A 231 7.34 -6.37 12.33
CA LEU A 231 6.98 -5.91 13.67
C LEU A 231 5.65 -5.13 13.66
N VAL A 232 5.49 -4.28 12.64
CA VAL A 232 4.27 -3.50 12.45
C VAL A 232 3.12 -4.38 11.94
N GLY A 233 3.45 -5.40 11.15
CA GLY A 233 2.52 -6.45 10.72
C GLY A 233 1.83 -7.13 11.90
N VAL A 234 2.59 -7.49 12.93
CA VAL A 234 2.07 -8.09 14.17
C VAL A 234 1.13 -7.14 14.89
N MET A 235 1.52 -5.88 15.13
CA MET A 235 0.72 -4.90 15.89
C MET A 235 -0.65 -4.58 15.28
N VAL A 236 -0.81 -4.75 13.97
CA VAL A 236 -2.08 -4.47 13.28
C VAL A 236 -2.87 -5.76 13.04
N ALA A 237 -2.20 -6.91 12.86
CA ALA A 237 -2.87 -8.21 12.86
C ALA A 237 -3.58 -8.48 14.20
N VAL A 238 -3.04 -7.96 15.31
CA VAL A 238 -3.70 -7.87 16.63
C VAL A 238 -5.11 -7.27 16.54
N ALA A 239 -5.30 -6.29 15.64
CA ALA A 239 -6.55 -5.54 15.55
C ALA A 239 -7.62 -6.26 14.70
N LEU A 240 -7.26 -7.26 13.88
CA LEU A 240 -8.19 -7.89 12.94
C LEU A 240 -8.48 -9.35 13.31
N LEU A 241 -7.44 -10.19 13.45
CA LEU A 241 -7.64 -11.62 13.60
C LEU A 241 -8.28 -12.01 14.94
N PRO A 242 -7.81 -11.53 16.11
CA PRO A 242 -8.39 -11.94 17.39
C PRO A 242 -9.85 -11.50 17.57
N PRO A 243 -10.25 -10.25 17.26
CA PRO A 243 -11.66 -9.87 17.30
C PRO A 243 -12.53 -10.68 16.32
N ALA A 244 -12.02 -11.00 15.13
CA ALA A 244 -12.73 -11.85 14.16
C ALA A 244 -12.90 -13.29 14.66
N ALA A 245 -11.85 -13.87 15.22
CA ALA A 245 -11.89 -15.20 15.78
C ALA A 245 -12.78 -15.27 17.02
N THR A 246 -12.75 -14.24 17.88
CA THR A 246 -13.63 -14.11 19.05
C THR A 246 -15.09 -13.98 18.63
N LEU A 247 -15.38 -13.14 17.63
CA LEU A 247 -16.72 -13.02 17.05
C LEU A 247 -17.24 -14.38 16.59
N GLY A 248 -16.44 -15.14 15.83
CA GLY A 248 -16.83 -16.47 15.37
C GLY A 248 -17.02 -17.46 16.52
N LEU A 249 -16.09 -17.51 17.47
CA LEU A 249 -16.16 -18.39 18.64
C LEU A 249 -17.42 -18.14 19.47
N MET A 250 -17.74 -16.88 19.77
CA MET A 250 -18.94 -16.50 20.53
C MET A 250 -20.24 -16.78 19.76
N LEU A 251 -20.23 -16.62 18.43
CA LEU A 251 -21.36 -17.02 17.59
C LEU A 251 -21.56 -18.54 17.61
N GLY A 252 -20.47 -19.32 17.58
CA GLY A 252 -20.50 -20.79 17.67
C GLY A 252 -20.97 -21.30 19.04
N ASP A 253 -20.56 -20.64 20.12
CA ASP A 253 -20.99 -20.91 21.50
C ASP A 253 -22.43 -20.45 21.80
N GLY A 254 -23.04 -19.67 20.90
CA GLY A 254 -24.40 -19.14 21.04
C GLY A 254 -24.51 -17.86 21.88
N ASN A 255 -23.39 -17.29 22.32
CA ASN A 255 -23.36 -16.06 23.11
C ASN A 255 -23.39 -14.80 22.23
N ILE A 256 -24.58 -14.47 21.73
CA ILE A 256 -24.80 -13.36 20.79
C ILE A 256 -24.38 -12.00 21.39
N SER A 257 -24.57 -11.80 22.70
CA SER A 257 -24.20 -10.53 23.35
C SER A 257 -22.70 -10.25 23.30
N LEU A 258 -21.89 -11.27 23.61
CA LEU A 258 -20.43 -11.21 23.53
C LEU A 258 -19.96 -11.14 22.08
N ALA A 259 -20.61 -11.88 21.18
CA ALA A 259 -20.34 -11.82 19.74
C ALA A 259 -20.51 -10.41 19.17
N ILE A 260 -21.60 -9.71 19.50
CA ILE A 260 -21.82 -8.31 19.06
C ILE A 260 -20.67 -7.41 19.53
N GLY A 261 -20.13 -7.66 20.71
CA GLY A 261 -19.05 -6.86 21.28
C GLY A 261 -17.73 -7.05 20.54
N ALA A 262 -17.38 -8.31 20.24
CA ALA A 262 -16.24 -8.65 19.41
C ALA A 262 -16.39 -8.13 17.97
N GLY A 263 -17.61 -8.18 17.42
CA GLY A 263 -17.93 -7.61 16.11
C GLY A 263 -17.78 -6.09 16.08
N LEU A 264 -18.18 -5.40 17.16
CA LEU A 264 -18.01 -3.96 17.31
C LEU A 264 -16.52 -3.60 17.39
N LEU A 265 -15.74 -4.33 18.19
CA LEU A 265 -14.29 -4.16 18.30
C LEU A 265 -13.59 -4.35 16.93
N LEU A 266 -13.96 -5.40 16.20
CA LEU A 266 -13.48 -5.65 14.85
C LEU A 266 -13.81 -4.49 13.88
N ALA A 267 -15.05 -4.01 13.90
CA ALA A 267 -15.50 -2.91 13.04
C ALA A 267 -14.74 -1.61 13.32
N ILE A 268 -14.55 -1.27 14.60
CA ILE A 268 -13.76 -0.11 15.03
C ILE A 268 -12.33 -0.24 14.52
N ASN A 269 -11.72 -1.41 14.69
CA ASN A 269 -10.35 -1.63 14.27
C ASN A 269 -10.16 -1.45 12.76
N ILE A 270 -11.07 -1.99 11.95
CA ILE A 270 -11.04 -1.78 10.49
C ILE A 270 -11.15 -0.29 10.17
N VAL A 271 -12.14 0.41 10.75
CA VAL A 271 -12.38 1.84 10.47
C VAL A 271 -11.20 2.70 10.90
N CYS A 272 -10.71 2.54 12.13
CA CYS A 272 -9.61 3.33 12.69
C CYS A 272 -8.30 3.10 11.94
N VAL A 273 -7.98 1.85 11.61
CA VAL A 273 -6.76 1.54 10.84
C VAL A 273 -6.83 2.20 9.46
N ASN A 274 -7.98 2.12 8.78
CA ASN A 274 -8.14 2.75 7.47
C ASN A 274 -8.07 4.28 7.55
N LEU A 275 -8.73 4.89 8.53
CA LEU A 275 -8.73 6.34 8.72
C LEU A 275 -7.33 6.87 9.04
N SER A 276 -6.63 6.24 9.99
CA SER A 276 -5.30 6.64 10.40
C SER A 276 -4.25 6.44 9.31
N SER A 277 -4.28 5.29 8.61
CA SER A 277 -3.39 5.02 7.48
C SER A 277 -3.53 6.08 6.39
N LYS A 278 -4.77 6.50 6.12
CA LYS A 278 -5.06 7.54 5.14
C LYS A 278 -4.51 8.91 5.55
N ILE A 279 -4.62 9.28 6.84
CA ILE A 279 -4.02 10.52 7.37
C ILE A 279 -2.51 10.50 7.17
N VAL A 280 -1.85 9.38 7.50
CA VAL A 280 -0.39 9.24 7.30
C VAL A 280 0.00 9.34 5.83
N PHE A 281 -0.69 8.65 4.92
CA PHE A 281 -0.40 8.72 3.49
C PHE A 281 -0.60 10.15 2.94
N PHE A 282 -1.60 10.87 3.44
CA PHE A 282 -1.82 12.27 3.11
C PHE A 282 -0.67 13.17 3.60
N VAL A 283 -0.24 13.02 4.85
CA VAL A 283 0.88 13.78 5.45
C VAL A 283 2.20 13.48 4.73
N LYS A 284 2.43 12.22 4.33
CA LYS A 284 3.61 11.80 3.55
C LYS A 284 3.58 12.25 2.09
N GLY A 285 2.52 12.93 1.64
CA GLY A 285 2.45 13.50 0.29
C GLY A 285 2.27 12.46 -0.81
N ILE A 286 1.81 11.25 -0.50
CA ILE A 286 1.49 10.23 -1.50
C ILE A 286 0.27 10.71 -2.29
N ARG A 287 0.49 11.11 -3.55
CA ARG A 287 -0.55 11.71 -4.40
C ARG A 287 -0.73 10.92 -5.70
N PRO A 288 -1.91 11.01 -6.35
CA PRO A 288 -2.19 10.37 -7.64
C PRO A 288 -1.27 10.87 -8.77
N ARG A 289 -1.04 10.03 -9.78
CA ARG A 289 -0.03 10.19 -10.85
C ARG A 289 -0.32 11.34 -11.84
N THR A 290 -1.59 11.67 -12.08
CA THR A 290 -1.97 12.59 -13.17
C THR A 290 -2.76 13.79 -12.67
N TRP A 291 -2.47 14.96 -13.25
CA TRP A 291 -3.15 16.23 -12.96
C TRP A 291 -4.65 16.16 -13.29
N LEU A 292 -5.06 15.33 -14.25
CA LEU A 292 -6.45 15.04 -14.63
C LEU A 292 -7.22 14.17 -13.62
N GLU A 293 -6.53 13.38 -12.80
CA GLU A 293 -7.14 12.60 -11.71
C GLU A 293 -7.22 13.38 -10.39
N LYS A 294 -6.48 14.49 -10.23
CA LYS A 294 -6.45 15.27 -8.98
C LYS A 294 -7.82 15.78 -8.52
N GLU A 295 -8.70 16.18 -9.44
CA GLU A 295 -10.03 16.70 -9.10
C GLU A 295 -10.98 15.58 -8.62
N LYS A 296 -11.01 14.45 -9.36
CA LYS A 296 -11.79 13.25 -8.99
C LYS A 296 -11.24 12.60 -7.72
N ALA A 297 -9.92 12.50 -7.60
CA ALA A 297 -9.24 11.94 -6.43
C ALA A 297 -9.41 12.82 -5.20
N LYS A 298 -9.36 14.16 -5.29
CA LYS A 298 -9.66 15.04 -4.14
C LYS A 298 -11.09 14.87 -3.67
N ARG A 299 -12.07 14.88 -4.58
CA ARG A 299 -13.49 14.76 -4.21
C ARG A 299 -13.80 13.39 -3.62
N ALA A 300 -13.32 12.33 -4.26
CA ALA A 300 -13.43 10.97 -3.75
C ALA A 300 -12.70 10.83 -2.39
N MET A 301 -11.49 11.37 -2.25
CA MET A 301 -10.73 11.36 -1.00
C MET A 301 -11.54 11.99 0.13
N VAL A 302 -12.08 13.19 -0.07
CA VAL A 302 -12.89 13.90 0.94
C VAL A 302 -14.16 13.13 1.29
N ILE A 303 -14.91 12.65 0.29
CA ILE A 303 -16.11 11.84 0.50
C ILE A 303 -15.80 10.56 1.29
N TYR A 304 -14.68 9.88 0.99
CA TYR A 304 -14.28 8.68 1.71
C TYR A 304 -13.79 8.99 3.13
N VAL A 305 -13.05 10.08 3.37
CA VAL A 305 -12.68 10.48 4.75
C VAL A 305 -13.95 10.77 5.55
N LEU A 306 -14.88 11.54 4.99
CA LEU A 306 -16.16 11.83 5.61
C LEU A 306 -16.95 10.56 5.90
N GLY A 307 -16.99 9.61 4.94
CA GLY A 307 -17.62 8.30 5.13
C GLY A 307 -17.04 7.55 6.32
N TRP A 308 -15.72 7.37 6.36
CA TRP A 308 -15.04 6.69 7.48
C TRP A 308 -15.21 7.42 8.82
N CYS A 309 -15.17 8.76 8.84
CA CYS A 309 -15.43 9.54 10.04
C CYS A 309 -16.88 9.38 10.54
N ILE A 310 -17.86 9.41 9.64
CA ILE A 310 -19.27 9.19 9.99
C ILE A 310 -19.46 7.77 10.52
N THR A 311 -18.90 6.76 9.86
CA THR A 311 -18.93 5.38 10.34
C THR A 311 -18.30 5.26 11.72
N LEU A 312 -17.15 5.91 11.96
CA LEU A 312 -16.51 5.91 13.26
C LEU A 312 -17.39 6.55 14.35
N LEU A 313 -18.02 7.68 14.06
CA LEU A 313 -18.94 8.35 14.99
C LEU A 313 -20.15 7.47 15.33
N ILE A 314 -20.71 6.77 14.34
CA ILE A 314 -21.80 5.80 14.56
C ILE A 314 -21.33 4.66 15.47
N LEU A 315 -20.14 4.10 15.21
CA LEU A 315 -19.59 3.02 16.04
C LEU A 315 -19.31 3.47 17.48
N ILE A 316 -18.74 4.67 17.67
CA ILE A 316 -18.51 5.27 18.99
C ILE A 316 -19.85 5.46 19.73
N PHE A 317 -20.89 5.89 19.03
CA PHE A 317 -22.23 6.00 19.60
C PHE A 317 -22.78 4.63 20.06
N PHE A 318 -22.58 3.57 19.28
CA PHE A 318 -22.94 2.20 19.68
C PHE A 318 -22.15 1.71 20.89
N ILE A 319 -20.85 2.03 21.00
CA ILE A 319 -20.06 1.73 22.22
C ILE A 319 -20.68 2.43 23.43
N TYR A 320 -21.01 3.72 23.28
CA TYR A 320 -21.57 4.52 24.37
C TYR A 320 -22.92 3.99 24.82
N MET A 321 -23.80 3.59 23.90
CA MET A 321 -25.08 2.95 24.23
C MET A 321 -24.95 1.59 24.90
N ARG A 322 -23.87 0.84 24.64
CA ARG A 322 -23.64 -0.49 25.24
C ARG A 322 -23.09 -0.41 26.66
N HIS A 323 -22.37 0.67 27.00
CA HIS A 323 -21.81 0.91 28.34
C HIS A 323 -22.77 1.64 29.31
N GLN A 324 -23.95 2.05 28.84
CA GLN A 324 -25.05 2.55 29.69
C GLN A 324 -26.01 1.43 30.07
#